data_AF-A0A6P3W7U2-F1
#
_entry.id   AF-A0A6P3W7U2-F1
#
_cell.length_a   1.000
_cell.length_b   1.000
_cell.length_c   1.000
_cell.angle_alpha   90.00
_cell.angle_beta   90.00
_cell.angle_gamma   90.00
#
_symmetry.space_group_name_H-M   'P 1'
#
loop_
_entity.id
_entity.type
_entity.pdbx_description
1 polymer ?
#
loop_
_entity_poly.entity_id
_entity_poly.type
_entity_poly.pdbx_seq_one_letter_code
_entity_poly.pdbx_strand_id
1 'polypeptide(L)'
;MIPHIRKQPLPVGITFIVVLAATLHQSLTDEATATTAIPPTSAAPATPASPGNPERGNYNVTNGNGTACLMARMGLQLNVTFLSTDKKTVQELVNLHPNQTKFAGSCDADTATLILMEDKTNLTFSFLLNTTSKKYHLSSLALSASWPDMAAPLSASNSGLDYLRGTLGRSYMCREEQTLSVDQNFSLNTYQLQVQPFGVSSDQFGEAEECELDEDDMLIPIIVGAALSGLVLIVLMAYLIGRKRSHAGYQTI
;
A
#
# COMPACT_ATOMS: atom_id res chain seq x y z
N MET A 1 -7.03 70.66 -40.42
CA MET A 1 -5.79 69.90 -40.14
C MET A 1 -5.78 69.50 -38.68
N ILE A 2 -5.94 68.21 -38.33
CA ILE A 2 -5.73 67.69 -36.96
C ILE A 2 -5.16 66.26 -37.09
N PRO A 3 -3.96 65.96 -36.55
CA PRO A 3 -3.36 64.63 -36.65
C PRO A 3 -3.37 63.82 -35.33
N HIS A 4 -3.66 62.51 -35.48
CA HIS A 4 -3.03 61.35 -34.83
C HIS A 4 -3.01 61.09 -33.29
N ILE A 5 -3.41 59.84 -32.95
CA ILE A 5 -2.74 58.89 -32.01
C ILE A 5 -2.78 59.21 -30.48
N ARG A 6 -2.94 58.25 -29.55
CA ARG A 6 -3.29 56.80 -29.54
C ARG A 6 -3.64 56.40 -28.09
N LYS A 7 -4.53 55.43 -27.86
CA LYS A 7 -4.64 54.68 -26.60
C LYS A 7 -4.97 53.19 -26.84
N GLN A 8 -4.46 52.33 -25.95
CA GLN A 8 -4.83 50.91 -25.79
C GLN A 8 -5.54 50.71 -24.45
N PRO A 9 -6.25 49.59 -24.27
CA PRO A 9 -6.13 48.81 -23.04
C PRO A 9 -5.93 47.29 -23.30
N LEU A 10 -6.03 46.48 -22.23
CA LEU A 10 -5.55 45.09 -22.10
C LEU A 10 -6.55 43.98 -22.55
N PRO A 11 -6.10 42.71 -22.68
CA PRO A 11 -6.91 41.57 -23.11
C PRO A 11 -7.29 40.56 -21.99
N VAL A 12 -8.52 40.03 -22.06
CA VAL A 12 -9.04 38.74 -21.53
C VAL A 12 -10.25 38.38 -22.42
N GLY A 13 -10.55 37.14 -22.86
CA GLY A 13 -9.86 35.84 -22.79
C GLY A 13 -10.84 34.69 -23.15
N ILE A 14 -10.33 33.46 -23.27
CA ILE A 14 -11.08 32.17 -23.26
C ILE A 14 -11.91 31.80 -24.54
N THR A 15 -12.07 30.49 -24.77
CA THR A 15 -13.07 29.79 -25.63
C THR A 15 -12.92 29.78 -27.17
N PHE A 16 -12.08 28.86 -27.64
CA PHE A 16 -12.25 28.01 -28.85
C PHE A 16 -11.89 26.56 -28.39
N ILE A 17 -12.26 25.44 -29.03
CA ILE A 17 -12.61 25.13 -30.43
C ILE A 17 -13.82 24.16 -30.47
N VAL A 18 -14.80 24.37 -31.37
CA VAL A 18 -15.84 23.38 -31.71
C VAL A 18 -16.17 23.43 -33.22
N VAL A 19 -16.00 22.30 -33.91
CA VAL A 19 -16.59 21.87 -35.21
C VAL A 19 -16.52 22.80 -36.45
N LEU A 20 -15.86 22.31 -37.51
CA LEU A 20 -16.22 22.39 -38.95
C LEU A 20 -15.33 21.35 -39.68
N ALA A 21 -15.72 20.38 -40.52
CA ALA A 21 -16.88 20.08 -41.40
C ALA A 21 -16.67 20.42 -42.91
N ALA A 22 -17.10 19.50 -43.79
CA ALA A 22 -17.03 19.49 -45.28
C ALA A 22 -15.61 19.43 -45.91
N THR A 23 -15.10 18.36 -46.56
CA THR A 23 -15.54 17.48 -47.68
C THR A 23 -15.28 18.00 -49.11
N LEU A 24 -14.55 17.22 -49.91
CA LEU A 24 -14.59 17.24 -51.39
C LEU A 24 -14.47 15.80 -51.93
N HIS A 25 -15.16 15.49 -53.04
CA HIS A 25 -14.99 14.25 -53.85
C HIS A 25 -13.89 14.49 -54.92
N GLN A 26 -13.41 13.58 -55.79
CA GLN A 26 -13.81 12.28 -56.39
C GLN A 26 -12.49 11.48 -56.70
N SER A 27 -12.39 10.24 -57.22
CA SER A 27 -13.25 9.05 -57.47
C SER A 27 -12.38 7.89 -58.04
N LEU A 28 -12.91 6.64 -58.10
CA LEU A 28 -12.65 5.54 -59.10
C LEU A 28 -11.19 5.26 -59.57
N THR A 29 -10.67 4.03 -59.56
CA THR A 29 -11.23 2.79 -60.19
C THR A 29 -10.83 1.48 -59.48
N ASP A 30 -11.47 0.36 -59.86
CA ASP A 30 -11.16 -1.03 -59.48
C ASP A 30 -9.74 -1.51 -59.90
N GLU A 31 -9.12 -2.32 -59.02
CA GLU A 31 -8.51 -3.60 -59.40
C GLU A 31 -8.45 -4.54 -58.18
N ALA A 32 -8.88 -5.79 -58.32
CA ALA A 32 -8.94 -6.76 -57.22
C ALA A 32 -7.82 -7.80 -57.32
N THR A 33 -6.96 -7.94 -56.30
CA THR A 33 -5.98 -9.03 -56.21
C THR A 33 -5.60 -9.40 -54.76
N ALA A 34 -5.66 -10.70 -54.49
CA ALA A 34 -5.01 -11.49 -53.42
C ALA A 34 -4.74 -10.83 -52.04
N THR A 35 -5.61 -11.14 -51.06
CA THR A 35 -5.24 -11.03 -49.64
C THR A 35 -4.30 -12.18 -49.24
N THR A 36 -3.01 -11.91 -49.08
CA THR A 36 -2.07 -12.86 -48.45
C THR A 36 -2.36 -12.95 -46.96
N ALA A 37 -2.84 -14.10 -46.49
CA ALA A 37 -3.03 -14.35 -45.07
C ALA A 37 -1.68 -14.43 -44.34
N ILE A 38 -1.47 -13.56 -43.34
CA ILE A 38 -0.33 -13.63 -42.43
C ILE A 38 -0.52 -14.89 -41.56
N PRO A 39 0.50 -15.75 -41.39
CA PRO A 39 0.38 -16.92 -40.52
C PRO A 39 0.09 -16.48 -39.06
N PRO A 40 -0.72 -17.24 -38.31
CA PRO A 40 -1.10 -16.84 -36.96
C PRO A 40 0.12 -16.77 -36.05
N THR A 41 0.40 -15.57 -35.53
CA THR A 41 1.44 -15.37 -34.51
C THR A 41 1.11 -16.26 -33.31
N SER A 42 1.99 -17.22 -32.99
CA SER A 42 1.83 -18.05 -31.80
C SER A 42 1.72 -17.14 -30.58
N ALA A 43 0.65 -17.30 -29.80
CA ALA A 43 0.56 -16.65 -28.51
C ALA A 43 1.79 -17.05 -27.66
N ALA A 44 2.35 -16.09 -26.93
CA ALA A 44 3.34 -16.38 -25.91
C ALA A 44 2.70 -17.27 -24.83
N PRO A 45 3.45 -18.18 -24.17
CA PRO A 45 2.92 -18.95 -23.05
C PRO A 45 2.34 -18.01 -21.99
N ALA A 46 1.09 -18.23 -21.61
CA ALA A 46 0.44 -17.44 -20.59
C ALA A 46 1.14 -17.68 -19.24
N THR A 47 1.83 -16.65 -18.73
CA THR A 47 2.31 -16.64 -17.35
C THR A 47 1.13 -16.89 -16.42
N PRO A 48 1.25 -17.74 -15.38
CA PRO A 48 0.21 -17.88 -14.37
C PRO A 48 -0.20 -16.51 -13.83
N ALA A 49 -1.50 -16.22 -13.83
CA ALA A 49 -2.00 -14.98 -13.27
C ALA A 49 -1.77 -14.99 -11.76
N SER A 50 -1.07 -13.99 -11.23
CA SER A 50 -0.99 -13.76 -9.79
C SER A 50 -2.42 -13.65 -9.22
N PRO A 51 -2.68 -14.17 -8.01
CA PRO A 51 -3.90 -13.81 -7.29
C PRO A 51 -4.01 -12.29 -7.19
N GLY A 52 -5.22 -11.76 -7.37
CA GLY A 52 -5.53 -10.38 -6.98
C GLY A 52 -5.53 -10.24 -5.46
N ASN A 53 -5.66 -9.00 -4.98
CA ASN A 53 -5.64 -8.70 -3.54
C ASN A 53 -6.72 -9.52 -2.79
N PRO A 54 -6.38 -10.09 -1.61
CA PRO A 54 -7.29 -10.92 -0.81
C PRO A 54 -8.47 -10.14 -0.23
N GLU A 55 -9.59 -10.84 -0.01
CA GLU A 55 -10.77 -10.30 0.67
C GLU A 55 -10.46 -10.00 2.16
N ARG A 56 -10.96 -8.87 2.68
CA ARG A 56 -10.70 -8.43 4.05
C ARG A 56 -11.56 -9.20 5.05
N GLY A 57 -10.96 -10.14 5.77
CA GLY A 57 -11.64 -10.89 6.83
C GLY A 57 -11.91 -10.06 8.09
N ASN A 58 -12.77 -10.57 8.96
CA ASN A 58 -13.11 -9.97 10.26
C ASN A 58 -13.17 -11.06 11.33
N TYR A 59 -12.19 -11.08 12.23
CA TYR A 59 -12.01 -12.09 13.26
C TYR A 59 -12.11 -11.44 14.65
N ASN A 60 -12.80 -12.10 15.58
CA ASN A 60 -13.00 -11.61 16.94
C ASN A 60 -12.85 -12.76 17.95
N VAL A 61 -11.76 -12.74 18.72
CA VAL A 61 -11.50 -13.71 19.80
C VAL A 61 -12.10 -13.15 21.09
N THR A 62 -13.03 -13.90 21.69
CA THR A 62 -13.69 -13.53 22.95
C THR A 62 -13.14 -14.31 24.13
N ASN A 63 -12.97 -13.66 25.27
CA ASN A 63 -12.67 -14.32 26.54
C ASN A 63 -13.89 -15.09 27.09
N GLY A 64 -13.68 -15.96 28.08
CA GLY A 64 -14.73 -16.79 28.70
C GLY A 64 -15.85 -16.02 29.43
N ASN A 65 -15.72 -14.70 29.56
CA ASN A 65 -16.77 -13.77 30.02
C ASN A 65 -17.66 -13.23 28.88
N GLY A 66 -17.37 -13.58 27.62
CA GLY A 66 -18.12 -13.17 26.43
C GLY A 66 -17.65 -11.88 25.76
N THR A 67 -16.70 -11.13 26.33
CA THR A 67 -16.19 -9.88 25.71
C THR A 67 -15.04 -10.17 24.75
N ALA A 68 -14.95 -9.42 23.65
CA ALA A 68 -13.79 -9.41 22.77
C ALA A 68 -12.49 -9.13 23.55
N CYS A 69 -11.41 -9.81 23.17
CA CYS A 69 -10.08 -9.67 23.76
C CYS A 69 -8.99 -9.45 22.69
N LEU A 70 -9.21 -9.96 21.47
CA LEU A 70 -8.44 -9.64 20.27
C LEU A 70 -9.40 -9.45 19.09
N MET A 71 -9.28 -8.32 18.39
CA MET A 71 -10.02 -8.05 17.15
C MET A 71 -9.04 -7.89 15.98
N ALA A 72 -9.42 -8.39 14.80
CA ALA A 72 -8.61 -8.33 13.60
C ALA A 72 -9.48 -8.14 12.35
N ARG A 73 -9.11 -7.20 11.47
CA ARG A 73 -9.70 -6.97 10.15
C ARG A 73 -8.61 -6.80 9.10
N MET A 74 -8.40 -7.81 8.26
CA MET A 74 -7.22 -7.89 7.38
C MET A 74 -7.51 -8.82 6.19
N GLY A 75 -7.08 -8.41 5.00
CA GLY A 75 -6.88 -9.31 3.86
C GLY A 75 -5.51 -9.94 3.97
N LEU A 76 -5.39 -11.24 3.69
CA LEU A 76 -4.18 -12.03 3.92
C LEU A 76 -3.81 -12.87 2.69
N GLN A 77 -2.56 -12.75 2.26
CA GLN A 77 -1.98 -13.52 1.17
C GLN A 77 -0.66 -14.15 1.64
N LEU A 78 -0.60 -15.47 1.58
CA LEU A 78 0.58 -16.26 1.92
C LEU A 78 1.53 -16.26 0.71
N ASN A 79 2.79 -15.90 0.91
CA ASN A 79 3.86 -16.06 -0.07
C ASN A 79 4.75 -17.21 0.38
N VAL A 80 4.61 -18.37 -0.26
CA VAL A 80 5.15 -19.64 0.22
C VAL A 80 6.02 -20.29 -0.83
N THR A 81 7.26 -20.64 -0.45
CA THR A 81 8.20 -21.38 -1.27
C THR A 81 8.34 -22.81 -0.75
N PHE A 82 8.06 -23.81 -1.60
CA PHE A 82 8.07 -25.22 -1.22
C PHE A 82 8.62 -26.12 -2.33
N LEU A 83 8.96 -27.36 -1.97
CA LEU A 83 9.33 -28.40 -2.93
C LEU A 83 8.07 -29.12 -3.42
N SER A 84 7.77 -29.04 -4.72
CA SER A 84 6.62 -29.72 -5.30
C SER A 84 6.85 -31.23 -5.46
N THR A 85 5.77 -31.99 -5.66
CA THR A 85 5.79 -33.44 -5.96
C THR A 85 6.72 -33.80 -7.14
N ASP A 86 6.83 -32.89 -8.11
CA ASP A 86 7.74 -32.91 -9.26
C ASP A 86 9.23 -32.68 -8.90
N LYS A 87 9.55 -32.49 -7.61
CA LYS A 87 10.87 -32.12 -7.07
C LYS A 87 11.43 -30.79 -7.60
N LYS A 88 10.54 -29.84 -7.90
CA LYS A 88 10.89 -28.47 -8.28
C LYS A 88 10.61 -27.54 -7.11
N THR A 89 11.48 -26.57 -6.85
CA THR A 89 11.13 -25.47 -5.95
C THR A 89 10.10 -24.59 -6.65
N VAL A 90 8.95 -24.39 -6.01
CA VAL A 90 7.85 -23.53 -6.48
C VAL A 90 7.62 -22.45 -5.44
N GLN A 91 7.42 -21.22 -5.89
CA GLN A 91 6.93 -20.11 -5.08
C GLN A 91 5.49 -19.84 -5.49
N GLU A 92 4.58 -19.82 -4.52
CA GLU A 92 3.14 -19.68 -4.73
C GLU A 92 2.59 -18.55 -3.85
N LEU A 93 1.69 -17.74 -4.42
CA LEU A 93 0.88 -16.77 -3.71
C LEU A 93 -0.50 -17.38 -3.48
N VAL A 94 -0.94 -17.47 -2.23
CA VAL A 94 -2.23 -18.07 -1.85
C VAL A 94 -3.01 -17.12 -0.95
N ASN A 95 -4.15 -16.63 -1.42
CA ASN A 95 -5.07 -15.84 -0.61
C ASN A 95 -5.78 -16.72 0.43
N LEU A 96 -5.96 -16.21 1.65
CA LEU A 96 -7.00 -16.71 2.56
C LEU A 96 -8.36 -16.16 2.12
N HIS A 97 -9.41 -16.96 2.24
CA HIS A 97 -10.78 -16.60 1.88
C HIS A 97 -11.62 -16.53 3.17
N PRO A 98 -11.93 -15.34 3.71
CA PRO A 98 -12.60 -15.20 5.01
C PRO A 98 -13.94 -15.92 5.16
N ASN A 99 -14.62 -16.19 4.03
CA ASN A 99 -15.85 -16.97 3.95
C ASN A 99 -15.66 -18.49 4.14
N GLN A 100 -14.40 -18.96 4.12
CA GLN A 100 -13.97 -20.36 4.30
C GLN A 100 -13.02 -20.51 5.51
N THR A 101 -12.25 -19.46 5.84
CA THR A 101 -11.39 -19.41 7.02
C THR A 101 -12.20 -19.54 8.33
N LYS A 102 -11.89 -20.55 9.15
CA LYS A 102 -12.33 -20.62 10.55
C LYS A 102 -11.29 -19.94 11.44
N PHE A 103 -11.71 -19.33 12.54
CA PHE A 103 -10.80 -18.71 13.50
C PHE A 103 -10.98 -19.23 14.92
N ALA A 104 -9.89 -19.21 15.69
CA ALA A 104 -9.82 -19.53 17.11
C ALA A 104 -8.74 -18.64 17.78
N GLY A 105 -8.61 -18.70 19.10
CA GLY A 105 -7.58 -17.95 19.84
C GLY A 105 -7.80 -17.94 21.35
N SER A 106 -6.92 -17.26 22.06
CA SER A 106 -6.99 -17.00 23.50
C SER A 106 -6.38 -15.64 23.83
N CYS A 107 -6.75 -15.05 24.96
CA CYS A 107 -6.05 -13.91 25.54
C CYS A 107 -5.84 -14.10 27.04
N ASP A 108 -4.60 -13.99 27.47
CA ASP A 108 -4.16 -14.05 28.86
C ASP A 108 -3.83 -12.62 29.36
N ALA A 109 -3.01 -12.49 30.41
CA ALA A 109 -2.63 -11.19 30.96
C ALA A 109 -1.68 -10.38 30.05
N ASP A 110 -0.79 -11.07 29.34
CA ASP A 110 0.26 -10.49 28.49
C ASP A 110 0.46 -11.20 27.14
N THR A 111 -0.11 -12.39 26.93
CA THR A 111 -0.14 -13.09 25.63
C THR A 111 -1.53 -13.11 24.99
N ALA A 112 -1.60 -12.94 23.67
CA ALA A 112 -2.84 -13.14 22.91
C ALA A 112 -2.57 -13.86 21.59
N THR A 113 -3.46 -14.77 21.19
CA THR A 113 -3.32 -15.59 19.99
C THR A 113 -4.51 -15.43 19.06
N LEU A 114 -4.24 -15.43 17.75
CA LEU A 114 -5.24 -15.59 16.69
C LEU A 114 -4.79 -16.72 15.77
N ILE A 115 -5.63 -17.73 15.62
CA ILE A 115 -5.38 -18.92 14.82
C ILE A 115 -6.40 -18.94 13.69
N LEU A 116 -5.95 -18.88 12.44
CA LEU A 116 -6.78 -18.94 11.24
C LEU A 116 -6.57 -20.30 10.56
N MET A 117 -7.66 -20.97 10.18
CA MET A 117 -7.67 -22.33 9.64
C MET A 117 -8.50 -22.40 8.35
N GLU A 118 -7.87 -22.77 7.24
CA GLU A 118 -8.51 -22.91 5.92
C GLU A 118 -8.00 -24.17 5.22
N ASP A 119 -8.90 -25.13 4.98
CA ASP A 119 -8.62 -26.50 4.51
C ASP A 119 -7.46 -27.20 5.23
N LYS A 120 -6.25 -27.13 4.66
CA LYS A 120 -5.01 -27.74 5.16
C LYS A 120 -3.95 -26.70 5.53
N THR A 121 -4.39 -25.48 5.82
CA THR A 121 -3.59 -24.31 6.13
C THR A 121 -3.95 -23.83 7.53
N ASN A 122 -2.95 -23.61 8.38
CA ASN A 122 -3.11 -22.99 9.70
C ASN A 122 -2.10 -21.84 9.82
N LEU A 123 -2.60 -20.63 10.06
CA LEU A 123 -1.80 -19.43 10.28
C LEU A 123 -2.06 -18.92 11.71
N THR A 124 -1.04 -18.95 12.56
CA THR A 124 -1.10 -18.55 13.97
C THR A 124 -0.29 -17.28 14.21
N PHE A 125 -0.98 -16.22 14.62
CA PHE A 125 -0.41 -14.97 15.11
C PHE A 125 -0.32 -15.01 16.64
N SER A 126 0.84 -14.64 17.20
CA SER A 126 1.08 -14.51 18.63
C SER A 126 1.51 -13.08 18.97
N PHE A 127 0.74 -12.41 19.83
CA PHE A 127 1.03 -11.06 20.31
C PHE A 127 1.52 -11.09 21.76
N LEU A 128 2.46 -10.21 22.08
CA LEU A 128 3.02 -10.05 23.43
C LEU A 128 2.91 -8.59 23.89
N LEU A 129 2.35 -8.37 25.08
CA LEU A 129 2.18 -7.08 25.72
C LEU A 129 3.27 -6.86 26.78
N ASN A 130 4.10 -5.83 26.60
CA ASN A 130 4.94 -5.35 27.69
C ASN A 130 4.07 -4.58 28.70
N THR A 131 3.77 -5.23 29.82
CA THR A 131 2.87 -4.69 30.86
C THR A 131 3.42 -3.47 31.59
N THR A 132 4.71 -3.16 31.46
CA THR A 132 5.35 -1.95 32.01
C THR A 132 5.23 -0.77 31.05
N SER A 133 5.62 -0.92 29.78
CA SER A 133 5.55 0.16 28.78
C SER A 133 4.17 0.34 28.13
N LYS A 134 3.25 -0.60 28.37
CA LYS A 134 1.90 -0.66 27.77
C LYS A 134 1.90 -0.76 26.23
N LYS A 135 3.00 -1.23 25.63
CA LYS A 135 3.11 -1.51 24.19
C LYS A 135 3.00 -3.01 23.90
N TYR A 136 2.26 -3.37 22.86
CA TYR A 136 2.21 -4.71 22.28
C TYR A 136 2.93 -4.77 20.93
N HIS A 137 3.24 -5.98 20.49
CA HIS A 137 3.75 -6.31 19.16
C HIS A 137 3.33 -7.74 18.77
N LEU A 138 3.31 -8.04 17.48
CA LEU A 138 3.30 -9.41 16.96
C LEU A 138 4.70 -10.00 17.19
N SER A 139 4.81 -10.89 18.19
CA SER A 139 6.07 -11.47 18.65
C SER A 139 6.42 -12.78 17.94
N SER A 140 5.41 -13.49 17.43
CA SER A 140 5.59 -14.70 16.63
C SER A 140 4.49 -14.85 15.58
N LEU A 141 4.87 -15.40 14.43
CA LEU A 141 3.98 -15.77 13.34
C LEU A 141 4.40 -17.16 12.85
N ALA A 142 3.43 -18.07 12.69
CA ALA A 142 3.66 -19.44 12.28
C ALA A 142 2.62 -19.89 11.24
N LEU A 143 3.09 -20.57 10.20
CA LEU A 143 2.30 -21.22 9.15
C LEU A 143 2.54 -22.72 9.17
N SER A 144 1.48 -23.52 9.08
CA SER A 144 1.54 -24.90 8.64
C SER A 144 0.65 -25.10 7.41
N ALA A 145 1.17 -25.79 6.40
CA ALA A 145 0.48 -26.00 5.12
C ALA A 145 0.73 -27.42 4.59
N SER A 146 -0.26 -28.00 3.91
CA SER A 146 -0.16 -29.35 3.32
C SER A 146 -0.97 -29.46 2.02
N TRP A 147 -0.72 -28.55 1.07
CA TRP A 147 -1.44 -28.47 -0.20
C TRP A 147 -1.12 -29.67 -1.13
N PRO A 148 -1.99 -30.02 -2.10
CA PRO A 148 -1.85 -31.25 -2.91
C PRO A 148 -0.53 -31.36 -3.68
N ASP A 149 0.02 -30.22 -4.12
CA ASP A 149 1.21 -30.18 -4.98
C ASP A 149 2.52 -30.17 -4.18
N MET A 150 2.46 -30.09 -2.84
CA MET A 150 3.62 -30.17 -1.95
C MET A 150 4.16 -31.61 -1.83
N ALA A 151 5.47 -31.82 -1.94
CA ALA A 151 6.09 -33.12 -1.71
C ALA A 151 6.03 -33.59 -0.25
N ALA A 152 5.92 -32.66 0.70
CA ALA A 152 5.75 -32.89 2.13
C ALA A 152 5.08 -31.66 2.78
N PRO A 153 4.40 -31.80 3.93
CA PRO A 153 3.84 -30.66 4.66
C PRO A 153 4.92 -29.65 5.05
N LEU A 154 4.60 -28.36 4.89
CA LEU A 154 5.45 -27.25 5.33
C LEU A 154 5.07 -26.81 6.75
N SER A 155 6.09 -26.44 7.53
CA SER A 155 5.95 -25.66 8.75
C SER A 155 7.00 -24.56 8.73
N ALA A 156 6.56 -23.31 8.82
CA ALA A 156 7.37 -22.11 8.76
C ALA A 156 7.03 -21.22 9.96
N SER A 157 8.01 -20.72 10.71
CA SER A 157 7.74 -19.93 11.92
C SER A 157 8.93 -19.12 12.40
N ASN A 158 8.63 -17.96 12.99
CA ASN A 158 9.64 -17.10 13.60
C ASN A 158 9.11 -16.54 14.93
N SER A 159 9.94 -16.55 15.97
CA SER A 159 9.66 -16.03 17.31
C SER A 159 10.76 -15.05 17.71
N GLY A 160 10.36 -13.82 18.04
CA GLY A 160 11.26 -12.66 18.08
C GLY A 160 11.00 -11.66 16.95
N LEU A 161 9.81 -11.70 16.33
CA LEU A 161 9.33 -10.65 15.44
C LEU A 161 8.99 -9.39 16.26
N ASP A 162 8.98 -8.22 15.61
CA ASP A 162 8.59 -6.94 16.22
C ASP A 162 7.71 -6.12 15.25
N TYR A 163 6.67 -6.78 14.74
CA TYR A 163 5.71 -6.22 13.78
C TYR A 163 4.41 -5.78 14.47
N LEU A 164 3.55 -5.05 13.75
CA LEU A 164 2.19 -4.68 14.20
C LEU A 164 2.18 -4.04 15.62
N ARG A 165 3.14 -3.13 15.87
CA ARG A 165 3.38 -2.50 17.17
C ARG A 165 2.29 -1.47 17.49
N GLY A 166 1.75 -1.50 18.71
CA GLY A 166 0.72 -0.55 19.16
C GLY A 166 0.63 -0.40 20.67
N THR A 167 -0.18 0.54 21.16
CA THR A 167 -0.45 0.73 22.60
C THR A 167 -1.64 -0.09 23.06
N LEU A 168 -1.58 -0.63 24.28
CA LEU A 168 -2.71 -1.28 24.97
C LEU A 168 -3.98 -0.40 24.91
N GLY A 169 -5.07 -0.96 24.35
CA GLY A 169 -6.34 -0.25 24.18
C GLY A 169 -6.46 0.55 22.87
N ARG A 170 -5.41 0.60 22.05
CA ARG A 170 -5.39 1.19 20.69
C ARG A 170 -5.24 0.09 19.64
N SER A 171 -5.67 0.34 18.42
CA SER A 171 -5.50 -0.58 17.29
C SER A 171 -4.29 -0.19 16.44
N TYR A 172 -3.54 -1.16 15.93
CA TYR A 172 -2.59 -0.92 14.83
C TYR A 172 -3.33 -0.97 13.51
N MET A 173 -3.07 -0.04 12.58
CA MET A 173 -3.71 0.01 11.26
C MET A 173 -2.68 0.25 10.15
N CYS A 174 -2.88 -0.38 9.00
CA CYS A 174 -2.13 -0.14 7.78
C CYS A 174 -3.07 -0.35 6.58
N ARG A 175 -3.31 0.69 5.79
CA ARG A 175 -4.18 0.66 4.60
C ARG A 175 -3.48 -0.03 3.43
N GLU A 176 -2.21 0.32 3.22
CA GLU A 176 -1.36 -0.19 2.15
C GLU A 176 -0.96 -1.66 2.33
N GLU A 177 -0.32 -2.23 1.30
CA GLU A 177 0.24 -3.59 1.37
C GLU A 177 1.47 -3.63 2.30
N GLN A 178 1.43 -4.49 3.32
CA GLN A 178 2.54 -4.73 4.23
C GLN A 178 2.95 -6.21 4.23
N THR A 179 4.17 -6.50 3.76
CA THR A 179 4.80 -7.83 3.84
C THR A 179 5.46 -8.04 5.20
N LEU A 180 5.07 -9.11 5.91
CA LEU A 180 5.70 -9.57 7.13
C LEU A 180 6.59 -10.78 6.82
N SER A 181 7.90 -10.60 6.82
CA SER A 181 8.87 -11.69 6.56
C SER A 181 9.00 -12.60 7.78
N VAL A 182 8.75 -13.90 7.60
CA VAL A 182 8.83 -14.89 8.69
C VAL A 182 10.11 -15.68 8.59
N ASP A 183 10.32 -16.41 7.50
CA ASP A 183 11.56 -17.12 7.20
C ASP A 183 11.90 -17.09 5.69
N GLN A 184 12.83 -17.94 5.26
CA GLN A 184 13.28 -17.99 3.85
C GLN A 184 12.24 -18.57 2.89
N ASN A 185 11.26 -19.32 3.41
CA ASN A 185 10.23 -20.02 2.66
C ASN A 185 8.84 -19.41 2.85
N PHE A 186 8.67 -18.47 3.79
CA PHE A 186 7.38 -17.84 4.08
C PHE A 186 7.48 -16.35 4.41
N SER A 187 6.71 -15.54 3.69
CA SER A 187 6.27 -14.21 4.13
C SER A 187 4.75 -14.07 4.01
N LEU A 188 4.17 -13.19 4.81
CA LEU A 188 2.75 -12.90 4.84
C LEU A 188 2.50 -11.49 4.29
N ASN A 189 1.86 -11.38 3.13
CA ASN A 189 1.33 -10.12 2.63
C ASN A 189 0.00 -9.80 3.32
N THR A 190 -0.13 -8.59 3.82
CA THR A 190 -1.33 -8.11 4.53
C THR A 190 -1.87 -6.85 3.87
N TYR A 191 -3.20 -6.73 3.83
CA TYR A 191 -3.91 -5.66 3.11
C TYR A 191 -5.03 -5.08 3.96
N GLN A 192 -5.13 -3.74 4.00
CA GLN A 192 -6.10 -3.01 4.84
C GLN A 192 -6.14 -3.56 6.27
N LEU A 193 -4.96 -3.85 6.84
CA LEU A 193 -4.84 -4.49 8.13
C LEU A 193 -5.28 -3.52 9.23
N GLN A 194 -6.12 -3.99 10.14
CA GLN A 194 -6.36 -3.36 11.43
C GLN A 194 -6.42 -4.45 12.49
N VAL A 195 -5.63 -4.34 13.55
CA VAL A 195 -5.57 -5.34 14.62
C VAL A 195 -5.48 -4.69 15.99
N GLN A 196 -6.14 -5.28 16.97
CA GLN A 196 -6.00 -4.91 18.37
C GLN A 196 -6.02 -6.17 19.24
N PRO A 197 -4.85 -6.66 19.68
CA PRO A 197 -4.76 -7.53 20.83
C PRO A 197 -4.87 -6.69 22.12
N PHE A 198 -5.53 -7.23 23.13
CA PHE A 198 -5.69 -6.64 24.48
C PHE A 198 -6.47 -5.30 24.54
N GLY A 199 -7.04 -5.02 25.71
CA GLY A 199 -7.70 -3.74 26.00
C GLY A 199 -8.92 -3.40 25.12
N VAL A 200 -9.42 -4.35 24.33
CA VAL A 200 -10.63 -4.20 23.52
C VAL A 200 -11.80 -3.85 24.45
N SER A 201 -12.61 -2.88 24.06
CA SER A 201 -13.69 -2.32 24.87
C SER A 201 -14.95 -2.18 24.02
N SER A 202 -16.11 -2.56 24.57
CA SER A 202 -17.41 -2.48 23.89
C SER A 202 -17.43 -3.14 22.49
N ASP A 203 -16.67 -4.25 22.36
CA ASP A 203 -16.49 -5.07 21.16
C ASP A 203 -16.13 -4.26 19.89
N GLN A 204 -15.36 -3.19 20.08
CA GLN A 204 -14.89 -2.28 19.03
C GLN A 204 -13.38 -2.01 19.15
N PHE A 205 -12.77 -1.66 18.01
CA PHE A 205 -11.42 -1.13 17.97
C PHE A 205 -11.34 0.22 18.70
N GLY A 206 -10.31 0.40 19.51
CA GLY A 206 -9.86 1.71 19.97
C GLY A 206 -9.15 2.48 18.87
N GLU A 207 -8.79 3.72 19.20
CA GLU A 207 -8.11 4.66 18.30
C GLU A 207 -6.90 4.03 17.58
N ALA A 208 -6.72 4.35 16.30
CA ALA A 208 -5.67 3.75 15.47
C ALA A 208 -4.29 4.36 15.75
N GLU A 209 -3.25 3.53 15.68
CA GLU A 209 -1.86 3.90 15.39
C GLU A 209 -1.60 3.43 13.95
N GLU A 210 -1.39 4.37 13.03
CA GLU A 210 -1.19 4.08 11.61
C GLU A 210 0.26 3.66 11.33
N CYS A 211 0.49 2.88 10.28
CA CYS A 211 1.80 2.37 9.90
C CYS A 211 2.63 3.42 9.15
N GLU A 212 3.96 3.27 9.15
CA GLU A 212 4.88 4.15 8.40
C GLU A 212 4.65 4.12 6.87
N LEU A 213 3.98 3.08 6.35
CA LEU A 213 3.60 2.97 4.94
C LEU A 213 2.35 3.79 4.58
N ASP A 214 1.58 4.21 5.59
CA ASP A 214 0.37 5.02 5.45
C ASP A 214 0.68 6.54 5.55
N GLU A 215 1.95 6.95 5.76
CA GLU A 215 2.33 8.37 5.85
C GLU A 215 2.20 9.09 4.49
N ASP A 216 1.47 10.22 4.49
CA ASP A 216 1.20 11.00 3.28
C ASP A 216 2.49 11.52 2.61
N ASP A 217 2.72 11.04 1.38
CA ASP A 217 3.74 11.53 0.43
C ASP A 217 3.63 13.06 0.17
N MET A 218 2.51 13.69 0.54
CA MET A 218 2.31 15.14 0.54
C MET A 218 3.19 15.91 1.55
N LEU A 219 3.71 15.27 2.60
CA LEU A 219 4.57 15.91 3.59
C LEU A 219 5.92 16.35 2.97
N ILE A 220 6.46 15.55 2.06
CA ILE A 220 7.72 15.81 1.34
C ILE A 220 7.67 17.12 0.51
N PRO A 221 6.72 17.33 -0.44
CA PRO A 221 6.63 18.56 -1.21
C PRO A 221 6.28 19.80 -0.36
N ILE A 222 5.62 19.63 0.81
CA ILE A 222 5.43 20.74 1.76
C ILE A 222 6.77 21.18 2.35
N ILE A 223 7.61 20.24 2.81
CA ILE A 223 8.97 20.56 3.31
C ILE A 223 9.83 21.19 2.20
N VAL A 224 9.83 20.62 1.00
CA VAL A 224 10.60 21.15 -0.14
C VAL A 224 10.12 22.55 -0.54
N GLY A 225 8.80 22.79 -0.60
CA GLY A 225 8.23 24.10 -0.89
C GLY A 225 8.58 25.15 0.17
N ALA A 226 8.52 24.78 1.45
CA ALA A 226 8.93 25.64 2.56
C ALA A 226 10.42 26.02 2.44
N ALA A 227 11.31 25.03 2.25
CA ALA A 227 12.74 25.24 2.11
C ALA A 227 13.10 26.14 0.91
N LEU A 228 12.49 25.92 -0.26
CA LEU A 228 12.70 26.74 -1.45
C LEU A 228 12.21 28.18 -1.25
N SER A 229 11.05 28.40 -0.61
CA SER A 229 10.55 29.74 -0.32
C SER A 229 11.46 30.51 0.66
N GLY A 230 11.96 29.83 1.70
CA GLY A 230 12.92 30.38 2.66
C GLY A 230 14.24 30.80 1.98
N LEU A 231 14.79 29.95 1.12
CA LEU A 231 16.00 30.25 0.35
C LEU A 231 15.84 31.53 -0.49
N VAL A 232 14.72 31.65 -1.22
CA VAL A 232 14.43 32.83 -2.06
C VAL A 232 14.32 34.10 -1.22
N LEU A 233 13.65 34.05 -0.08
CA LEU A 233 13.55 35.20 0.84
C LEU A 233 14.93 35.63 1.38
N ILE A 234 15.79 34.68 1.75
CA ILE A 234 17.15 34.96 2.22
C ILE A 234 17.98 35.63 1.12
N VAL A 235 17.93 35.11 -0.12
CA VAL A 235 18.63 35.69 -1.27
C VAL A 235 18.14 37.11 -1.59
N LEU A 236 16.83 37.36 -1.54
CA LEU A 236 16.26 38.69 -1.74
C LEU A 236 16.69 39.68 -0.66
N MET A 237 16.71 39.28 0.62
CA MET A 237 17.20 40.14 1.72
C MET A 237 18.69 40.46 1.56
N ALA A 238 19.52 39.46 1.24
CA ALA A 238 20.94 39.67 0.98
C ALA A 238 21.19 40.63 -0.21
N TYR A 239 20.44 40.46 -1.31
CA TYR A 239 20.49 41.34 -2.47
C TYR A 239 20.10 42.79 -2.11
N LEU A 240 19.02 42.99 -1.36
CA LEU A 240 18.56 44.33 -0.95
C LEU A 240 19.60 45.03 -0.05
N ILE A 241 20.23 44.31 0.88
CA ILE A 241 21.29 44.85 1.75
C ILE A 241 22.54 45.18 0.92
N GLY A 242 22.97 44.29 0.02
CA GLY A 242 24.10 44.50 -0.88
C GLY A 242 23.90 45.71 -1.79
N ARG A 243 22.73 45.82 -2.43
CA ARG A 243 22.35 46.97 -3.27
C ARG A 243 22.30 48.27 -2.47
N LYS A 244 21.77 48.25 -1.24
CA LYS A 244 21.73 49.43 -0.36
C LYS A 244 23.13 49.91 0.02
N ARG A 245 24.11 49.02 0.15
CA ARG A 245 25.53 49.40 0.33
C ARG A 245 26.17 49.90 -0.98
N SER A 246 25.90 49.26 -2.12
CA SER A 246 26.52 49.62 -3.40
C SER A 246 26.19 51.05 -3.88
N HIS A 247 25.02 51.59 -3.53
CA HIS A 247 24.63 52.96 -3.90
C HIS A 247 25.39 54.07 -3.15
N ALA A 248 26.20 53.74 -2.13
CA ALA A 248 27.03 54.70 -1.42
C ALA A 248 28.44 54.88 -2.03
N GLY A 249 28.74 54.22 -3.16
CA GLY A 249 30.11 54.06 -3.67
C GLY A 249 30.53 54.96 -4.85
N TYR A 250 29.73 55.95 -5.26
CA TYR A 250 30.06 56.81 -6.42
C TYR A 250 30.07 58.30 -6.06
N GLN A 251 31.16 58.73 -5.42
CA GLN A 251 31.66 60.10 -5.49
C GLN A 251 32.88 60.07 -6.41
N THR A 252 32.77 60.68 -7.59
CA THR A 252 33.92 61.00 -8.43
C THR A 252 34.66 62.21 -7.88
N ILE A 253 35.94 62.29 -8.26
CA ILE A 253 36.79 63.49 -8.21
C ILE A 253 36.09 64.66 -8.92
#